data_AF-A0A957UPP5-F1
#
_entry.id   AF-A0A957UPP5-F1
#
_cell.length_a   1.000
_cell.length_b   1.000
_cell.length_c   1.000
_cell.angle_alpha   90.00
_cell.angle_beta   90.00
_cell.angle_gamma   90.00
#
_symmetry.space_group_name_H-M   'P 1'
#
loop_
_entity.id
_entity.type
_entity.pdbx_description
1 polymer ?
#
loop_
_entity_poly.entity_id
_entity_poly.type
_entity_poly.pdbx_seq_one_letter_code
_entity_poly.pdbx_strand_id
1 'polypeptide(L)'
;MDISQWQQQIKAQLTTWLGGAQEALPNTAYGLISAVALAPLVSAVASGHPMDAIMTLGVVLSGVGGNLLASQLQTWVDLRNAAASESDFAQTLADALAERAENDPQWRDALDEIHQKLDSLALVPESATADAQTWFVRTLRHEARQLGNQDRYEDALVRIENSGAGAVATHGGVAASERSVVAGSVHSSTIFTGDNPQITIN
;
A
#
# COMPACT_ATOMS: atom_id res chain seq x y z
N MET A 1 1.55 8.90 20.91
CA MET A 1 0.76 8.19 19.88
C MET A 1 0.94 6.70 20.08
N ASP A 2 -0.11 5.90 20.25
CA ASP A 2 0.02 4.43 20.31
C ASP A 2 0.01 3.78 18.91
N ILE A 3 0.23 2.46 18.83
CA ILE A 3 0.26 1.71 17.55
C ILE A 3 -1.09 1.79 16.82
N SER A 4 -2.21 1.72 17.53
CA SER A 4 -3.54 1.77 16.93
C SER A 4 -3.82 3.14 16.30
N GLN A 5 -3.45 4.21 16.99
CA GLN A 5 -3.51 5.58 16.45
C GLN A 5 -2.60 5.73 15.23
N TRP A 6 -1.42 5.11 15.26
CA TRP A 6 -0.51 5.12 14.11
C TRP A 6 -1.14 4.42 12.89
N GLN A 7 -1.68 3.21 13.06
CA GLN A 7 -2.37 2.49 11.98
C GLN A 7 -3.55 3.26 11.40
N GLN A 8 -4.32 3.96 12.25
CA GLN A 8 -5.40 4.84 11.78
C GLN A 8 -4.89 5.99 10.91
N GLN A 9 -3.76 6.61 11.29
CA GLN A 9 -3.14 7.66 10.49
C GLN A 9 -2.58 7.14 9.16
N ILE A 10 -1.97 5.95 9.16
CA ILE A 10 -1.52 5.25 7.94
C ILE A 10 -2.70 5.02 7.01
N LYS A 11 -3.83 4.49 7.52
CA LYS A 11 -5.03 4.25 6.73
C LYS A 11 -5.56 5.53 6.07
N ALA A 12 -5.65 6.62 6.83
CA ALA A 12 -6.12 7.91 6.33
C ALA A 12 -5.18 8.50 5.25
N GLN A 13 -3.87 8.40 5.47
CA GLN A 13 -2.87 8.86 4.51
C GLN A 13 -2.84 7.99 3.25
N LEU A 14 -2.97 6.66 3.38
CA LEU A 14 -3.03 5.74 2.24
C LEU A 14 -4.15 6.12 1.29
N THR A 15 -5.35 6.42 1.82
CA THR A 15 -6.49 6.84 0.99
C THR A 15 -6.20 8.13 0.23
N THR A 16 -5.50 9.06 0.85
CA THR A 16 -5.17 10.34 0.23
C THR A 16 -4.07 10.18 -0.82
N TRP A 17 -3.00 9.46 -0.49
CA TRP A 17 -1.80 9.38 -1.32
C TRP A 17 -1.95 8.38 -2.47
N LEU A 18 -2.67 7.26 -2.27
CA LEU A 18 -2.92 6.30 -3.36
C LEU A 18 -3.82 6.88 -4.46
N GLY A 19 -4.65 7.87 -4.15
CA GLY A 19 -5.51 8.53 -5.13
C GLY A 19 -4.74 9.26 -6.25
N GLY A 20 -3.50 9.70 -6.00
CA GLY A 20 -2.63 10.37 -6.98
C GLY A 20 -1.31 9.66 -7.28
N ALA A 21 -1.02 8.56 -6.57
CA ALA A 21 0.28 7.89 -6.65
C ALA A 21 0.62 7.31 -8.03
N GLN A 22 -0.38 6.89 -8.81
CA GLN A 22 -0.13 6.33 -10.15
C GLN A 22 0.53 7.34 -11.09
N GLU A 23 0.20 8.62 -10.96
CA GLU A 23 0.75 9.68 -11.79
C GLU A 23 2.05 10.25 -11.21
N ALA A 24 2.10 10.45 -9.89
CA ALA A 24 3.22 11.09 -9.21
C ALA A 24 4.39 10.14 -8.92
N LEU A 25 4.12 8.85 -8.72
CA LEU A 25 5.06 7.83 -8.21
C LEU A 25 4.91 6.51 -9.00
N PRO A 26 4.97 6.51 -10.35
CA PRO A 26 4.50 5.38 -11.16
C PRO A 26 5.20 4.04 -10.88
N ASN A 27 6.43 4.08 -10.34
CA ASN A 27 7.29 2.92 -10.10
C ASN A 27 7.79 2.80 -8.66
N THR A 28 7.16 3.50 -7.69
CA THR A 28 7.66 3.62 -6.31
C THR A 28 6.61 3.23 -5.27
N ALA A 29 5.99 2.05 -5.41
CA ALA A 29 4.98 1.56 -4.46
C ALA A 29 5.60 1.18 -3.11
N TYR A 30 6.82 0.64 -3.10
CA TYR A 30 7.60 0.37 -1.88
C TYR A 30 7.95 1.67 -1.15
N GLY A 31 8.44 2.68 -1.89
CA GLY A 31 8.70 4.01 -1.35
C GLY A 31 7.44 4.65 -0.78
N LEU A 32 6.32 4.54 -1.49
CA LEU A 32 5.02 5.06 -1.05
C LEU A 32 4.55 4.43 0.26
N ILE A 33 4.49 3.09 0.35
CA ILE A 33 4.02 2.43 1.57
C ILE A 33 4.94 2.72 2.77
N SER A 34 6.25 2.86 2.52
CA SER A 34 7.24 3.29 3.51
C SER A 34 6.98 4.73 3.97
N ALA A 35 6.72 5.64 3.04
CA ALA A 35 6.46 7.04 3.33
C ALA A 35 5.16 7.20 4.12
N VAL A 36 4.10 6.49 3.75
CA VAL A 36 2.83 6.51 4.50
C VAL A 36 3.01 5.91 5.90
N ALA A 37 3.82 4.85 6.04
CA ALA A 37 4.11 4.28 7.34
C ALA A 37 4.87 5.27 8.25
N LEU A 38 5.75 6.11 7.70
CA LEU A 38 6.62 6.99 8.48
C LEU A 38 6.12 8.42 8.65
N ALA A 39 5.24 8.91 7.77
CA ALA A 39 4.75 10.28 7.82
C ALA A 39 4.02 10.68 9.13
N PRO A 40 3.23 9.81 9.79
CA PRO A 40 2.70 10.05 11.14
C PRO A 40 3.77 10.45 12.15
N LEU A 41 4.89 9.72 12.14
CA LEU A 41 6.02 9.94 13.02
C LEU A 41 6.69 11.28 12.73
N VAL A 42 6.96 11.56 11.46
CA VAL A 42 7.58 12.83 11.03
C VAL A 42 6.70 14.02 11.42
N SER A 43 5.39 13.90 11.23
CA SER A 43 4.42 14.95 11.56
C SER A 43 4.32 15.19 13.06
N ALA A 44 4.35 14.14 13.88
CA ALA A 44 4.35 14.26 15.34
C ALA A 44 5.59 14.99 15.87
N VAL A 45 6.77 14.67 15.33
CA VAL A 45 8.03 15.36 15.69
C VAL A 45 8.00 16.82 15.23
N ALA A 46 7.60 17.08 13.98
CA ALA A 46 7.49 18.43 13.43
C ALA A 46 6.50 19.30 14.22
N SER A 47 5.46 18.70 14.80
CA SER A 47 4.46 19.40 15.62
C SER A 47 4.88 19.62 17.07
N GLY A 48 6.12 19.29 17.46
CA GLY A 48 6.63 19.50 18.82
C GLY A 48 6.32 18.38 19.81
N HIS A 49 5.94 17.19 19.33
CA HIS A 49 5.70 16.00 20.16
C HIS A 49 6.74 14.88 19.92
N PRO A 50 8.06 15.15 20.03
CA PRO A 50 9.10 14.20 19.65
C PRO A 50 9.16 12.98 20.58
N MET A 51 8.88 13.14 21.87
CA MET A 51 9.04 12.03 22.81
C MET A 51 8.02 10.92 22.59
N ASP A 52 6.76 11.27 22.36
CA ASP A 52 5.71 10.29 22.06
C ASP A 52 6.00 9.53 20.76
N ALA A 53 6.52 10.24 19.75
CA ALA A 53 6.89 9.67 18.46
C ALA A 53 8.08 8.69 18.61
N ILE A 54 9.14 9.12 19.31
CA ILE A 54 10.36 8.33 19.51
C ILE A 54 10.08 7.09 20.37
N MET A 55 9.23 7.20 21.40
CA MET A 55 8.86 6.04 22.24
C MET A 55 8.14 4.98 21.41
N THR A 56 7.18 5.38 20.57
CA THR A 56 6.44 4.44 19.71
C THR A 56 7.34 3.84 18.63
N LEU A 57 8.25 4.63 18.08
CA LEU A 57 9.29 4.12 17.19
C LEU A 57 10.16 3.07 17.89
N GLY A 58 10.54 3.30 19.16
CA GLY A 58 11.33 2.35 19.95
C GLY A 58 10.59 1.04 20.28
N VAL A 59 9.25 1.08 20.37
CA VAL A 59 8.43 -0.14 20.48
C VAL A 59 8.37 -0.89 19.16
N VAL A 60 8.24 -0.16 18.04
CA VAL A 60 8.18 -0.75 16.70
C VAL A 60 9.55 -1.24 16.24
N LEU A 61 10.65 -0.62 16.65
CA LEU A 61 11.99 -0.99 16.19
C LEU A 61 12.89 -1.32 17.37
N SER A 62 13.09 -2.61 17.60
CA SER A 62 14.04 -3.08 18.59
C SER A 62 15.41 -3.27 17.92
N GLY A 63 16.40 -2.43 18.27
CA GLY A 63 17.79 -2.63 17.85
C GLY A 63 18.28 -1.68 16.76
N VAL A 64 18.89 -2.23 15.70
CA VAL A 64 19.69 -1.48 14.71
C VAL A 64 18.83 -0.54 13.84
N GLY A 65 17.62 -0.94 13.47
CA GLY A 65 16.72 -0.13 12.65
C GLY A 65 16.26 1.17 13.34
N GLY A 66 16.10 1.14 14.67
CA GLY A 66 15.69 2.32 15.44
C GLY A 66 16.74 3.43 15.41
N ASN A 67 18.03 3.08 15.47
CA ASN A 67 19.12 4.06 15.41
C ASN A 67 19.25 4.69 14.01
N LEU A 68 19.10 3.88 12.96
CA LEU A 68 19.11 4.36 11.57
C LEU A 68 17.99 5.38 11.35
N LEU A 69 16.77 5.04 11.76
CA LEU A 69 15.61 5.90 11.62
C LEU A 69 15.68 7.17 12.47
N ALA A 70 16.14 7.08 13.71
CA ALA A 70 16.35 8.24 14.57
C ALA A 70 17.34 9.25 13.95
N SER A 71 18.41 8.76 13.30
CA SER A 71 19.40 9.61 12.66
C SER A 71 18.85 10.39 11.46
N GLN A 72 17.80 9.88 10.81
CA GLN A 72 17.19 10.50 9.63
C GLN A 72 15.91 11.28 9.94
N LEU A 73 15.36 11.09 11.14
CA LEU A 73 14.08 11.68 11.54
C LEU A 73 14.12 13.21 11.44
N GLN A 74 15.21 13.84 11.86
CA GLN A 74 15.36 15.29 11.75
C GLN A 74 15.38 15.74 10.28
N THR A 75 16.11 15.03 9.40
CA THR A 75 16.13 15.34 7.96
C THR A 75 14.73 15.27 7.35
N TRP A 76 13.91 14.30 7.76
CA TRP A 76 12.54 14.20 7.28
C TRP A 76 11.61 15.27 7.86
N VAL A 77 11.84 15.71 9.09
CA VAL A 77 11.16 16.87 9.67
C VAL A 77 11.51 18.14 8.91
N ASP A 78 12.78 18.32 8.53
CA ASP A 78 13.21 19.45 7.73
C ASP A 78 12.57 19.42 6.33
N LEU A 79 12.51 18.24 5.69
CA LEU A 79 11.77 18.04 4.43
C LEU A 79 10.29 18.38 4.59
N ARG A 80 9.66 17.93 5.68
CA ARG A 80 8.26 18.24 5.98
C ARG A 80 8.01 19.73 6.10
N ASN A 81 8.90 20.46 6.75
CA ASN A 81 8.79 21.90 6.96
C ASN A 81 9.09 22.70 5.68
N ALA A 82 9.89 22.16 4.77
CA ALA A 82 10.24 22.78 3.49
C ALA A 82 9.24 22.49 2.36
N ALA A 83 8.45 21.42 2.48
CA ALA A 83 7.51 20.99 1.44
C ALA A 83 6.42 22.04 1.18
N ALA A 84 6.13 22.28 -0.10
CA ALA A 84 5.11 23.24 -0.51
C ALA A 84 3.68 22.72 -0.28
N SER A 85 3.52 21.40 -0.19
CA SER A 85 2.23 20.73 0.03
C SER A 85 2.42 19.34 0.64
N GLU A 86 1.31 18.73 1.10
CA GLU A 86 1.31 17.34 1.55
C GLU A 86 1.76 16.36 0.46
N SER A 87 1.34 16.59 -0.78
CA SER A 87 1.69 15.73 -1.92
C SER A 87 3.18 15.84 -2.26
N ASP A 88 3.74 17.04 -2.17
CA ASP A 88 5.17 17.31 -2.40
C ASP A 88 6.05 16.61 -1.35
N PHE A 89 5.62 16.69 -0.08
CA PHE A 89 6.24 15.94 1.00
C PHE A 89 6.15 14.42 0.79
N ALA A 90 4.96 13.91 0.45
CA ALA A 90 4.72 12.49 0.21
C ALA A 90 5.62 11.92 -0.88
N GLN A 91 5.70 12.63 -2.02
CA GLN A 91 6.52 12.25 -3.15
C GLN A 91 8.02 12.25 -2.79
N THR A 92 8.51 13.36 -2.22
CA THR A 92 9.92 13.49 -1.85
C THR A 92 10.34 12.44 -0.81
N LEU A 93 9.47 12.15 0.16
CA LEU A 93 9.75 11.13 1.17
C LEU A 93 9.73 9.72 0.56
N ALA A 94 8.78 9.42 -0.31
CA ALA A 94 8.70 8.13 -0.99
C ALA A 94 9.93 7.85 -1.84
N ASP A 95 10.40 8.83 -2.62
CA ASP A 95 11.59 8.71 -3.45
C ASP A 95 12.85 8.52 -2.59
N ALA A 96 13.01 9.32 -1.53
CA ALA A 96 14.14 9.20 -0.61
C ALA A 96 14.19 7.83 0.11
N LEU A 97 13.03 7.25 0.43
CA LEU A 97 12.93 5.93 1.06
C LEU A 97 13.20 4.80 0.06
N ALA A 98 12.70 4.92 -1.17
CA ALA A 98 12.99 3.96 -2.24
C ALA A 98 14.49 3.93 -2.57
N GLU A 99 15.13 5.10 -2.74
CA GLU A 99 16.56 5.20 -3.02
C GLU A 99 17.41 4.58 -1.90
N ARG A 100 17.06 4.84 -0.62
CA ARG A 100 17.78 4.23 0.52
C ARG A 100 17.60 2.74 0.58
N ALA A 101 16.39 2.25 0.34
CA ALA A 101 16.11 0.81 0.29
C ALA A 101 16.90 0.13 -0.83
N GLU A 102 17.07 0.75 -1.98
CA GLU A 102 17.87 0.19 -3.06
C GLU A 102 19.35 0.05 -2.67
N ASN A 103 19.90 1.09 -2.04
CA ASN A 103 21.34 1.22 -1.79
C ASN A 103 21.83 0.66 -0.44
N ASP A 104 20.95 0.49 0.56
CA ASP A 104 21.33 0.03 1.90
C ASP A 104 20.40 -1.10 2.40
N PRO A 105 20.91 -2.35 2.49
CA PRO A 105 20.15 -3.47 3.00
C PRO A 105 19.64 -3.30 4.44
N GLN A 106 20.37 -2.59 5.30
CA GLN A 106 19.92 -2.36 6.68
C GLN A 106 18.69 -1.44 6.72
N TRP A 107 18.63 -0.46 5.81
CA TRP A 107 17.45 0.37 5.61
C TRP A 107 16.27 -0.45 5.10
N ARG A 108 16.49 -1.38 4.17
CA ARG A 108 15.43 -2.30 3.73
C ARG A 108 14.87 -3.11 4.89
N ASP A 109 15.73 -3.76 5.67
CA ASP A 109 15.29 -4.59 6.78
C ASP A 109 14.51 -3.78 7.84
N ALA A 110 14.94 -2.56 8.12
CA ALA A 110 14.23 -1.68 9.06
C ALA A 110 12.84 -1.27 8.54
N LEU A 111 12.72 -0.95 7.25
CA LEU A 111 11.44 -0.61 6.62
C LEU A 111 10.50 -1.82 6.53
N ASP A 112 11.04 -2.99 6.19
CA ASP A 112 10.28 -4.25 6.21
C ASP A 112 9.73 -4.56 7.62
N GLU A 113 10.54 -4.37 8.66
CA GLU A 113 10.11 -4.57 10.05
C GLU A 113 8.98 -3.60 10.43
N ILE A 114 9.06 -2.35 10.00
CA ILE A 114 7.97 -1.37 10.17
C ILE A 114 6.69 -1.85 9.48
N HIS A 115 6.78 -2.26 8.21
CA HIS A 115 5.61 -2.72 7.47
C HIS A 115 4.94 -3.93 8.12
N GLN A 116 5.73 -4.86 8.63
CA GLN A 116 5.23 -6.05 9.33
C GLN A 116 4.56 -5.69 10.66
N LYS A 117 5.19 -4.85 11.48
CA LYS A 117 4.67 -4.50 12.81
C LYS A 117 3.47 -3.56 12.77
N LEU A 118 3.41 -2.69 11.77
CA LEU A 118 2.27 -1.81 11.55
C LEU A 118 1.19 -2.48 10.69
N ASP A 119 1.45 -3.67 10.15
CA ASP A 119 0.59 -4.37 9.20
C ASP A 119 0.11 -3.44 8.06
N SER A 120 1.03 -2.62 7.55
CA SER A 120 0.70 -1.49 6.66
C SER A 120 0.07 -1.97 5.34
N LEU A 121 0.46 -3.15 4.87
CA LEU A 121 -0.08 -3.76 3.64
C LEU A 121 -1.52 -4.23 3.81
N ALA A 122 -1.92 -4.67 5.01
CA ALA A 122 -3.30 -5.09 5.27
C ALA A 122 -4.29 -3.90 5.23
N LEU A 123 -3.79 -2.67 5.30
CA LEU A 123 -4.61 -1.46 5.22
C LEU A 123 -4.90 -1.03 3.77
N VAL A 124 -4.12 -1.51 2.79
CA VAL A 124 -4.25 -1.14 1.37
C VAL A 124 -5.64 -1.46 0.79
N PRO A 125 -6.22 -2.66 1.00
CA PRO A 125 -7.55 -3.00 0.50
C PRO A 125 -8.65 -2.04 0.93
N GLU A 126 -8.58 -1.57 2.18
CA GLU A 126 -9.60 -0.70 2.77
C GLU A 126 -9.42 0.77 2.38
N SER A 127 -8.24 1.13 1.89
CA SER A 127 -7.86 2.51 1.58
C SER A 127 -7.86 2.84 0.09
N ALA A 128 -7.90 1.86 -0.79
CA ALA A 128 -7.64 2.02 -2.22
C ALA A 128 -8.77 1.50 -3.12
N THR A 129 -8.95 2.11 -4.28
CA THR A 129 -9.82 1.60 -5.35
C THR A 129 -9.24 0.33 -5.98
N ALA A 130 -10.05 -0.48 -6.67
CA ALA A 130 -9.58 -1.70 -7.34
C ALA A 130 -8.42 -1.44 -8.33
N ASP A 131 -8.49 -0.33 -9.08
CA ASP A 131 -7.43 0.07 -10.02
C ASP A 131 -6.14 0.46 -9.27
N ALA A 132 -6.27 1.20 -8.17
CA ALA A 132 -5.14 1.57 -7.32
C ALA A 132 -4.49 0.34 -6.66
N GLN A 133 -5.30 -0.62 -6.18
CA GLN A 133 -4.82 -1.88 -5.63
C GLN A 133 -4.06 -2.69 -6.69
N THR A 134 -4.60 -2.80 -7.90
CA THR A 134 -3.96 -3.55 -9.00
C THR A 134 -2.61 -2.94 -9.38
N TRP A 135 -2.55 -1.62 -9.52
CA TRP A 135 -1.28 -0.92 -9.75
C TRP A 135 -0.31 -1.15 -8.58
N PHE A 136 -0.76 -0.96 -7.34
CA PHE A 136 0.07 -1.07 -6.15
C PHE A 136 0.69 -2.46 -6.03
N VAL A 137 -0.12 -3.53 -6.17
CA VAL A 137 0.38 -4.91 -6.10
C VAL A 137 1.37 -5.20 -7.22
N ARG A 138 1.06 -4.81 -8.47
CA ARG A 138 1.95 -5.03 -9.60
C ARG A 138 3.30 -4.36 -9.39
N THR A 139 3.29 -3.10 -8.97
CA THR A 139 4.50 -2.29 -8.76
C THR A 139 5.29 -2.81 -7.57
N LEU A 140 4.65 -3.05 -6.42
CA LEU A 140 5.31 -3.54 -5.22
C LEU A 140 5.91 -4.95 -5.44
N ARG A 141 5.22 -5.85 -6.16
CA ARG A 141 5.77 -7.17 -6.51
C ARG A 141 7.02 -7.04 -7.38
N HIS A 142 7.04 -6.07 -8.30
CA HIS A 142 8.19 -5.81 -9.15
C HIS A 142 9.38 -5.27 -8.35
N GLU A 143 9.15 -4.26 -7.50
CA GLU A 143 10.18 -3.68 -6.63
C GLU A 143 10.72 -4.71 -5.63
N ALA A 144 9.85 -5.48 -4.97
CA ALA A 144 10.27 -6.47 -3.98
C ALA A 144 11.16 -7.58 -4.57
N ARG A 145 10.96 -7.90 -5.86
CA ARG A 145 11.86 -8.78 -6.62
C ARG A 145 13.23 -8.17 -6.83
N GLN A 146 13.28 -6.89 -7.20
CA GLN A 146 14.55 -6.19 -7.41
C GLN A 146 15.34 -6.02 -6.10
N LEU A 147 14.63 -5.71 -5.02
CA LEU A 147 15.21 -5.51 -3.69
C LEU A 147 15.57 -6.84 -2.98
N GLY A 148 15.11 -7.97 -3.52
CA GLY A 148 15.40 -9.30 -2.99
C GLY A 148 14.60 -9.67 -1.73
N ASN A 149 13.48 -9.00 -1.47
CA ASN A 149 12.61 -9.22 -0.31
C ASN A 149 11.21 -9.75 -0.66
N GLN A 150 11.01 -10.25 -1.89
CA GLN A 150 9.71 -10.75 -2.38
C GLN A 150 8.99 -11.69 -1.40
N ASP A 151 9.70 -12.66 -0.82
CA ASP A 151 9.10 -13.68 0.05
C ASP A 151 8.40 -13.07 1.28
N ARG A 152 8.82 -11.88 1.73
CA ARG A 152 8.21 -11.18 2.87
C ARG A 152 6.87 -10.52 2.52
N TYR A 153 6.63 -10.24 1.24
CA TYR A 153 5.46 -9.50 0.76
C TYR A 153 4.45 -10.40 0.05
N GLU A 154 4.85 -11.55 -0.48
CA GLU A 154 3.99 -12.38 -1.35
C GLU A 154 2.65 -12.73 -0.70
N ASP A 155 2.64 -13.19 0.56
CA ASP A 155 1.41 -13.53 1.27
C ASP A 155 0.47 -12.33 1.43
N ALA A 156 1.03 -11.13 1.69
CA ALA A 156 0.25 -9.90 1.82
C ALA A 156 -0.30 -9.44 0.47
N LEU A 157 0.50 -9.53 -0.60
CA LEU A 157 0.09 -9.18 -1.96
C LEU A 157 -1.04 -10.08 -2.45
N VAL A 158 -0.96 -11.39 -2.21
CA VAL A 158 -2.03 -12.35 -2.54
C VAL A 158 -3.32 -12.01 -1.78
N ARG A 159 -3.23 -11.60 -0.51
CA ARG A 159 -4.42 -11.14 0.25
C ARG A 159 -5.04 -9.88 -0.36
N ILE A 160 -4.21 -8.91 -0.78
CA ILE A 160 -4.70 -7.68 -1.43
C ILE A 160 -5.39 -8.03 -2.75
N GLU A 161 -4.79 -8.85 -3.60
CA GLU A 161 -5.41 -9.30 -4.87
C GLU A 161 -6.75 -10.00 -4.64
N ASN A 162 -6.84 -10.86 -3.62
CA ASN A 162 -8.08 -11.57 -3.28
C ASN A 162 -9.13 -10.68 -2.60
N SER A 163 -8.72 -9.60 -1.94
CA SER A 163 -9.64 -8.63 -1.33
C SER A 163 -10.33 -7.74 -2.37
N GLY A 164 -9.67 -7.49 -3.50
CA GLY A 164 -10.22 -6.83 -4.67
C GLY A 164 -10.94 -7.78 -5.63
N ALA A 165 -11.02 -9.09 -5.33
CA ALA A 165 -11.58 -10.11 -6.21
C ALA A 165 -13.12 -10.09 -6.23
N GLY A 166 -13.68 -8.95 -6.66
CA GLY A 166 -14.81 -8.92 -7.57
C GLY A 166 -14.28 -8.66 -8.98
N ALA A 167 -14.05 -9.73 -9.75
CA ALA A 167 -13.76 -9.73 -11.19
C ALA A 167 -12.45 -9.08 -11.66
N VAL A 168 -11.35 -9.85 -11.63
CA VAL A 168 -10.28 -9.69 -12.63
C VAL A 168 -10.44 -10.82 -13.64
N ALA A 169 -11.02 -10.50 -14.80
CA ALA A 169 -11.02 -11.39 -15.97
C ALA A 169 -9.59 -11.45 -16.53
N THR A 170 -8.78 -12.40 -16.08
CA THR A 170 -7.51 -12.69 -16.73
C THR A 170 -7.74 -13.56 -17.97
N HIS A 171 -7.42 -13.01 -19.14
CA HIS A 171 -7.28 -13.69 -20.44
C HIS A 171 -8.36 -14.74 -20.75
N GLY A 172 -9.50 -14.28 -21.28
CA GLY A 172 -10.51 -15.13 -21.91
C GLY A 172 -11.45 -15.88 -20.96
N GLY A 173 -11.32 -15.71 -19.64
CA GLY A 173 -12.26 -16.25 -18.66
C GLY A 173 -13.33 -15.24 -18.27
N VAL A 174 -14.60 -15.53 -18.56
CA VAL A 174 -15.75 -14.79 -18.04
C VAL A 174 -15.87 -15.08 -16.55
N ALA A 175 -15.66 -14.06 -15.71
CA ALA A 175 -15.90 -14.15 -14.27
C ALA A 175 -17.37 -13.83 -13.97
N ALA A 176 -18.16 -14.84 -13.62
CA ALA A 176 -19.49 -14.67 -13.07
C ALA A 176 -19.40 -14.61 -11.54
N SER A 177 -19.81 -13.49 -10.94
CA SER A 177 -20.15 -13.42 -9.51
C SER A 177 -21.62 -13.79 -9.35
N GLU A 178 -22.01 -14.42 -8.22
CA GLU A 178 -23.33 -15.00 -7.92
C GLU A 178 -24.53 -14.02 -8.01
N ARG A 179 -24.33 -12.77 -8.42
CA ARG A 179 -25.38 -11.76 -8.61
C ARG A 179 -25.30 -10.93 -9.91
N SER A 180 -24.39 -11.24 -10.83
CA SER A 180 -24.27 -10.45 -12.07
C SER A 180 -24.93 -11.12 -13.27
N VAL A 181 -25.83 -10.39 -13.92
CA VAL A 181 -26.44 -10.77 -15.21
C VAL A 181 -25.47 -10.39 -16.32
N VAL A 182 -24.93 -11.38 -17.04
CA VAL A 182 -24.05 -11.15 -18.19
C VAL A 182 -24.91 -10.86 -19.41
N ALA A 183 -24.95 -9.60 -19.85
CA ALA A 183 -25.49 -9.22 -21.15
C ALA A 183 -24.32 -9.12 -22.15
N GLY A 184 -24.05 -10.21 -22.87
CA GLY A 184 -23.13 -10.25 -24.01
C GLY A 184 -23.82 -10.85 -25.22
N SER A 185 -23.98 -10.04 -26.28
CA SER A 185 -24.35 -10.39 -27.67
C SER A 185 -25.48 -11.40 -27.87
N VAL A 186 -26.67 -10.91 -28.26
CA VAL A 186 -27.83 -11.74 -28.61
C VAL A 186 -27.61 -12.41 -29.97
N HIS A 187 -27.07 -13.63 -29.97
CA HIS A 187 -27.38 -14.64 -31.00
C HIS A 187 -27.13 -16.05 -30.43
N SER A 188 -28.22 -16.76 -30.13
CA SER A 188 -28.27 -18.15 -29.63
C SER A 188 -27.67 -18.42 -28.24
N SER A 189 -28.23 -17.81 -27.20
CA SER A 189 -27.89 -18.15 -25.81
C SER A 189 -29.02 -18.95 -25.15
N THR A 190 -28.75 -20.19 -24.76
CA THR A 190 -29.57 -20.92 -23.78
C THR A 190 -29.15 -20.47 -22.38
N ILE A 191 -30.10 -19.92 -21.61
CA ILE A 191 -29.87 -19.46 -20.24
C ILE A 191 -30.14 -20.62 -19.28
N PHE A 192 -29.16 -20.96 -18.45
CA PHE A 192 -29.36 -21.85 -17.30
C PHE A 192 -29.47 -21.00 -16.04
N THR A 193 -30.69 -20.76 -15.57
CA THR A 193 -30.94 -20.25 -14.22
C THR A 193 -30.93 -21.42 -13.25
N GLY A 194 -30.34 -21.23 -12.07
CA GLY A 194 -30.18 -22.25 -11.02
C GLY A 194 -31.48 -22.85 -10.49
N ASP A 195 -32.64 -22.36 -10.92
CA ASP A 195 -33.92 -23.04 -10.80
C ASP A 195 -34.61 -23.01 -12.17
N ASN A 196 -34.90 -24.20 -12.71
CA ASN A 196 -35.46 -24.45 -14.04
C ASN A 196 -36.91 -23.92 -14.14
N PRO A 197 -37.26 -23.12 -15.16
CA PRO A 197 -37.78 -23.70 -16.39
C PRO A 197 -37.16 -23.11 -17.66
N GLN A 198 -36.85 -23.98 -18.62
CA GLN A 198 -36.37 -23.59 -19.95
C GLN A 198 -37.38 -22.71 -20.68
N ILE A 199 -36.93 -21.54 -21.15
CA ILE A 199 -37.67 -20.72 -22.12
C ILE A 199 -36.88 -20.73 -23.42
N THR A 200 -37.44 -21.37 -24.45
CA THR A 200 -36.97 -21.26 -25.84
C THR A 200 -37.67 -20.08 -26.48
N ILE A 201 -36.91 -19.09 -26.94
CA ILE A 201 -37.42 -17.99 -27.76
C ILE A 201 -37.08 -18.32 -29.22
N ASN A 202 -38.12 -18.47 -30.06
CA ASN A 202 -37.97 -18.60 -31.53
C ASN A 202 -37.65 -17.26 -32.17
#